data_AF-F2NKC2-F1
#
_entry.id   AF-F2NKC2-F1
#
_cell.length_a   1.000
_cell.length_b   1.000
_cell.length_c   1.000
_cell.angle_alpha   90.00
_cell.angle_beta   90.00
_cell.angle_gamma   90.00
#
_symmetry.space_group_name_H-M   'P 1'
#
loop_
_entity.id
_entity.type
_entity.pdbx_description
1 polymer ?
#
loop_
_entity_poly.entity_id
_entity_poly.type
_entity_poly.pdbx_seq_one_letter_code
_entity_poly.pdbx_strand_id
1 'polypeptide(L)'
;MRKTGGFTLIELLIVIAIIGILAAVLVPNLLGARRTATERAAQSYAQNVYKAAFAYVADNPNNVVVQDNDCTDGYTAGSYSVPAPGQGVVTGCTVADSNSDNVPEVEVTSKFNTTYTFP
;
A
#
# COMPACT_ATOMS: atom_id res chain seq x y z
N MET A 1 18.57 -54.56 -17.02
CA MET A 1 17.32 -54.13 -17.69
C MET A 1 16.75 -52.94 -16.92
N ARG A 2 16.71 -51.74 -17.51
CA ARG A 2 16.09 -50.56 -16.88
C ARG A 2 14.59 -50.62 -17.12
N LYS A 3 13.78 -50.73 -16.05
CA LYS A 3 12.34 -50.46 -16.15
C LYS A 3 12.16 -48.95 -16.33
N THR A 4 11.82 -48.53 -17.54
CA THR A 4 11.34 -47.16 -17.77
C THR A 4 9.92 -47.09 -17.20
N GLY A 5 9.77 -46.43 -16.05
CA GLY A 5 8.46 -46.12 -15.48
C GLY A 5 7.82 -44.99 -16.29
N GLY A 6 6.71 -45.27 -16.97
CA GLY A 6 5.89 -44.26 -17.62
C GLY A 6 4.88 -43.67 -16.63
N PHE A 7 4.65 -42.36 -16.71
CA PHE A 7 3.58 -41.68 -15.98
C PHE A 7 2.23 -42.08 -16.59
N THR A 8 1.26 -42.50 -15.78
CA THR A 8 -0.06 -42.88 -16.31
C THR A 8 -0.92 -41.63 -16.57
N LEU A 9 -1.79 -41.71 -17.58
CA LEU A 9 -2.76 -40.64 -17.86
C LEU A 9 -3.71 -40.40 -16.68
N ILE A 10 -4.04 -41.46 -15.93
CA ILE A 10 -4.92 -41.35 -14.77
C ILE A 10 -4.24 -40.65 -13.58
N GLU A 11 -2.94 -40.88 -13.36
CA GLU A 11 -2.15 -40.13 -12.37
C GLU A 11 -2.16 -38.64 -12.69
N LEU A 12 -1.95 -38.27 -13.95
CA LEU A 12 -1.96 -36.87 -14.35
C LEU A 12 -3.36 -36.24 -14.23
N LEU A 13 -4.42 -36.99 -14.54
CA LEU A 13 -5.81 -36.53 -14.44
C LEU A 13 -6.22 -36.25 -12.98
N ILE A 14 -5.87 -37.13 -12.04
CA ILE A 14 -6.19 -36.91 -10.63
C ILE A 14 -5.43 -35.70 -10.07
N VAL A 15 -4.17 -35.51 -10.47
CA VAL A 15 -3.37 -34.36 -10.03
C VAL A 15 -3.99 -33.03 -10.48
N ILE A 16 -4.37 -32.90 -11.74
CA ILE A 16 -5.03 -31.67 -12.22
C ILE A 16 -6.39 -31.45 -11.58
N ALA A 17 -7.13 -32.52 -11.27
CA ALA A 17 -8.41 -32.42 -10.56
C ALA A 17 -8.23 -31.85 -9.15
N ILE A 18 -7.23 -32.34 -8.40
CA ILE A 18 -6.94 -31.84 -7.05
C ILE A 18 -6.42 -30.40 -7.11
N ILE A 19 -5.52 -30.07 -8.02
CA ILE A 19 -5.03 -28.69 -8.22
C ILE A 19 -6.19 -27.76 -8.55
N GLY A 20 -7.15 -28.20 -9.38
CA GLY A 20 -8.35 -27.44 -9.72
C GLY A 20 -9.21 -27.10 -8.50
N ILE A 21 -9.46 -28.08 -7.62
CA ILE A 21 -10.22 -27.88 -6.38
C ILE A 21 -9.50 -26.89 -5.45
N LEU A 22 -8.19 -27.07 -5.26
CA LEU A 22 -7.37 -26.19 -4.41
C LEU A 22 -7.33 -24.76 -4.97
N ALA A 23 -7.14 -24.60 -6.27
CA ALA A 23 -7.11 -23.29 -6.91
C ALA A 23 -8.45 -22.55 -6.78
N ALA A 24 -9.57 -23.26 -6.91
CA ALA A 24 -10.91 -22.67 -6.82
C ALA A 24 -11.17 -21.99 -5.46
N VAL A 25 -10.71 -22.58 -4.35
CA VAL A 25 -10.86 -21.99 -3.00
C VAL A 25 -9.77 -20.97 -2.68
N LEU A 26 -8.56 -21.15 -3.21
CA LEU A 26 -7.39 -20.37 -2.80
C LEU A 26 -7.28 -19.02 -3.52
N VAL A 27 -7.66 -18.95 -4.81
CA VAL A 27 -7.62 -17.72 -5.61
C VAL A 27 -8.46 -16.57 -5.02
N PRO A 28 -9.76 -16.74 -4.69
CA PRO A 28 -10.55 -15.62 -4.16
C PRO A 28 -10.02 -15.13 -2.81
N ASN A 29 -9.56 -16.04 -1.94
CA ASN A 29 -8.97 -15.68 -0.65
C ASN A 29 -7.67 -14.88 -0.82
N LEU A 30 -6.79 -15.32 -1.74
CA LEU A 30 -5.55 -14.62 -2.04
C LEU A 30 -5.79 -13.20 -2.59
N LEU A 31 -6.79 -13.03 -3.45
CA LEU A 31 -7.17 -11.71 -3.99
C LEU A 31 -7.68 -10.77 -2.88
N GLY A 32 -8.52 -11.29 -1.98
CA GLY A 32 -8.99 -10.54 -0.81
C GLY A 32 -7.84 -10.11 0.11
N ALA A 33 -6.95 -11.06 0.46
CA ALA A 33 -5.79 -10.78 1.30
C ALA A 33 -4.86 -9.72 0.68
N ARG A 34 -4.61 -9.77 -0.63
CA ARG A 34 -3.81 -8.76 -1.35
C ARG A 34 -4.46 -7.38 -1.33
N ARG A 35 -5.79 -7.31 -1.49
CA ARG A 35 -6.53 -6.05 -1.38
C ARG A 35 -6.38 -5.45 0.00
N THR A 36 -6.67 -6.21 1.06
CA THR A 36 -6.53 -5.76 2.45
C THR A 36 -5.09 -5.35 2.78
N ALA A 37 -4.08 -6.08 2.30
CA ALA A 37 -2.68 -5.71 2.50
C ALA A 37 -2.35 -4.35 1.85
N THR A 38 -2.86 -4.10 0.65
CA THR A 38 -2.64 -2.81 -0.03
C THR A 38 -3.33 -1.65 0.71
N GLU A 39 -4.57 -1.85 1.16
CA GLU A 39 -5.30 -0.82 1.93
C GLU A 39 -4.57 -0.48 3.24
N ARG A 40 -4.10 -1.49 3.97
CA ARG A 40 -3.29 -1.29 5.18
C ARG A 40 -1.99 -0.57 4.89
N ALA A 41 -1.35 -0.86 3.76
CA ALA A 41 -0.14 -0.17 3.34
C ALA A 41 -0.42 1.31 3.02
N ALA A 42 -1.50 1.63 2.31
CA ALA A 42 -1.91 3.01 2.02
C ALA A 42 -2.23 3.78 3.32
N GLN A 43 -2.99 3.17 4.24
CA GLN A 43 -3.30 3.76 5.54
C GLN A 43 -2.03 3.99 6.39
N SER A 44 -1.13 3.00 6.45
CA SER A 44 0.14 3.14 7.17
C SER A 44 1.01 4.23 6.55
N TYR A 45 1.00 4.36 5.23
CA TYR A 45 1.73 5.39 4.52
C TYR A 45 1.22 6.78 4.89
N ALA A 46 -0.09 6.99 4.84
CA ALA A 46 -0.74 8.23 5.26
C ALA A 46 -0.36 8.64 6.70
N GLN A 47 -0.38 7.70 7.64
CA GLN A 47 0.07 7.94 9.02
C GLN A 47 1.54 8.35 9.12
N ASN A 48 2.41 7.74 8.31
CA ASN A 48 3.83 8.06 8.33
C ASN A 48 4.10 9.44 7.74
N VAL A 49 3.41 9.80 6.65
CA VAL A 49 3.46 11.14 6.04
C VAL A 49 2.98 12.18 7.04
N TYR A 50 1.83 11.95 7.70
CA TYR A 50 1.32 12.85 8.74
C TYR A 50 2.34 13.07 9.86
N LYS A 51 2.91 12.00 10.41
CA LYS A 51 3.93 12.10 11.46
C LYS A 51 5.16 12.88 11.01
N ALA A 52 5.61 12.70 9.78
CA ALA A 52 6.76 13.42 9.23
C ALA A 52 6.45 14.92 9.06
N ALA A 53 5.28 15.25 8.50
CA ALA A 53 4.83 16.63 8.35
C ALA A 53 4.65 17.31 9.73
N PHE A 54 4.03 16.62 10.67
CA PHE A 54 3.82 17.13 12.03
C PHE A 54 5.13 17.34 12.78
N ALA A 55 6.07 16.40 12.67
CA ALA A 55 7.40 16.54 13.27
C ALA A 55 8.17 17.74 12.70
N TYR A 56 8.07 17.96 11.38
CA TYR A 56 8.69 19.12 10.74
C TYR A 56 8.13 20.45 11.25
N VAL A 57 6.80 20.56 11.39
CA VAL A 57 6.14 21.74 11.96
C VAL A 57 6.54 21.95 13.42
N ALA A 58 6.60 20.87 14.21
CA ALA A 58 6.98 20.95 15.63
C ALA A 58 8.40 21.54 15.80
N ASP A 59 9.32 21.21 14.90
CA ASP A 59 10.68 21.77 14.89
C ASP A 59 10.72 23.20 14.31
N ASN A 60 9.78 23.56 13.43
CA ASN A 60 9.77 24.81 12.68
C ASN A 60 8.40 25.53 12.78
N PRO A 61 8.03 26.05 13.96
CA PRO A 61 6.68 26.58 14.21
C PRO A 61 6.30 27.83 13.38
N ASN A 62 7.29 28.48 12.76
CA ASN A 62 7.09 29.68 11.94
C ASN A 62 7.16 29.39 10.42
N ASN A 63 7.36 28.13 10.02
CA ASN A 63 7.50 27.76 8.63
C ASN A 63 6.22 27.17 8.07
N VAL A 64 6.00 27.32 6.76
CA VAL A 64 4.84 26.77 6.08
C VAL A 64 4.94 25.25 6.06
N VAL A 65 3.86 24.59 6.46
CA VAL A 65 3.72 23.13 6.65
C VAL A 65 4.02 22.33 5.37
N VAL A 66 3.83 22.95 4.21
CA VAL A 66 3.81 22.28 2.90
C VAL A 66 4.97 22.81 2.05
N GLN A 67 6.08 22.06 2.03
CA GLN A 67 7.15 22.26 1.03
C GLN A 67 6.88 21.46 -0.24
N ASP A 68 6.21 20.31 -0.10
CA ASP A 68 5.71 19.46 -1.17
C ASP A 68 4.28 19.07 -0.82
N ASN A 69 3.35 19.30 -1.74
CA ASN A 69 1.94 18.97 -1.55
C ASN A 69 1.60 17.58 -2.06
N ASP A 70 2.50 16.94 -2.81
CA ASP A 70 2.30 15.60 -3.36
C ASP A 70 3.16 14.60 -2.58
N CYS A 71 2.53 13.53 -2.12
CA CYS A 71 3.22 12.43 -1.43
C CYS A 71 3.08 11.10 -2.17
N THR A 72 2.75 11.09 -3.47
CA THR A 72 2.54 9.85 -4.22
C THR A 72 3.83 9.04 -4.39
N ASP A 73 4.96 9.72 -4.58
CA ASP A 73 6.28 9.13 -4.79
C ASP A 73 7.19 9.17 -3.56
N GLY A 74 6.61 9.37 -2.37
CA GLY A 74 7.36 9.64 -1.14
C GLY A 74 7.09 11.07 -0.66
N TYR A 75 7.46 11.35 0.59
CA TYR A 75 7.26 12.66 1.20
C TYR A 75 8.52 13.10 1.93
N THR A 76 8.94 14.35 1.75
CA THR A 76 10.10 14.91 2.47
C THR A 76 9.75 16.30 3.01
N ALA A 77 9.98 16.50 4.30
CA ALA A 77 9.86 17.78 4.98
C ALA A 77 11.08 18.02 5.87
N GLY A 78 11.98 18.91 5.45
CA GLY A 78 13.27 19.10 6.12
C GLY A 78 14.10 17.82 6.17
N SER A 79 14.39 17.33 7.39
CA SER A 79 15.14 16.07 7.61
C SER A 79 14.24 14.83 7.73
N TYR A 80 12.92 15.01 7.70
CA TYR A 80 11.96 13.92 7.80
C TYR A 80 11.60 13.41 6.41
N SER A 81 11.81 12.12 6.17
CA SER A 81 11.50 11.50 4.88
C SER A 81 10.68 10.24 5.05
N VAL A 82 9.65 10.09 4.22
CA VAL A 82 8.86 8.86 4.09
C VAL A 82 9.10 8.30 2.68
N PRO A 83 9.62 7.08 2.56
CA PRO A 83 9.87 6.47 1.27
C PRO A 83 8.55 6.19 0.54
N ALA A 84 8.59 6.13 -0.80
CA ALA A 84 7.42 5.80 -1.62
C ALA A 84 6.72 4.52 -1.12
N PRO A 85 5.37 4.47 -1.09
CA PRO A 85 4.60 3.34 -0.55
C PRO A 85 4.66 2.05 -1.38
N GLY A 86 5.43 2.03 -2.47
CA GLY A 86 5.51 0.93 -3.42
C GLY A 86 4.48 1.05 -4.55
N GLN A 87 4.82 0.49 -5.70
CA GLN A 87 4.02 0.60 -6.92
C GLN A 87 2.61 0.01 -6.74
N GLY A 88 1.58 0.79 -7.11
CA GLY A 88 0.18 0.35 -7.06
C GLY A 88 -0.39 0.24 -5.65
N VAL A 89 0.14 0.99 -4.68
CA VAL A 89 -0.45 1.12 -3.34
C VAL A 89 -1.35 2.35 -3.25
N VAL A 90 -0.82 3.52 -3.64
CA VAL A 90 -1.54 4.80 -3.65
C VAL A 90 -1.71 5.30 -5.09
N THR A 91 -2.78 6.03 -5.35
CA THR A 91 -3.07 6.70 -6.64
C THR A 91 -3.19 8.21 -6.50
N GLY A 92 -3.37 8.71 -5.27
CA GLY A 92 -3.34 10.12 -4.94
C GLY A 92 -2.83 10.28 -3.52
N CYS A 93 -2.10 11.34 -3.26
CA CYS A 93 -1.58 11.64 -1.95
C CYS A 93 -1.33 13.14 -1.87
N THR A 94 -2.02 13.83 -0.97
CA THR A 94 -1.85 15.26 -0.77
C THR A 94 -1.53 15.59 0.68
N VAL A 95 -0.64 16.56 0.88
CA VAL A 95 -0.36 17.18 2.18
C VAL A 95 -0.75 18.64 2.08
N ALA A 96 -1.63 19.09 2.97
CA ALA A 96 -2.18 20.42 2.99
C ALA A 96 -2.16 21.00 4.41
N ASP A 97 -2.36 22.31 4.51
CA ASP A 97 -2.81 22.97 5.72
C ASP A 97 -4.10 23.72 5.35
N SER A 98 -5.24 23.07 5.55
CA SER A 98 -6.54 23.56 5.09
C SER A 98 -7.04 24.77 5.90
N ASN A 99 -6.56 24.95 7.13
CA ASN A 99 -7.05 25.96 8.06
C ASN A 99 -6.05 27.11 8.30
N SER A 100 -4.86 27.06 7.70
CA SER A 100 -3.76 27.99 7.96
C SER A 100 -3.40 28.08 9.45
N ASP A 101 -3.63 26.98 10.19
CA ASP A 101 -3.34 26.83 11.61
C ASP A 101 -2.00 26.13 11.85
N ASN A 102 -1.24 25.92 10.78
CA ASN A 102 0.02 25.22 10.75
C ASN A 102 -0.11 23.73 11.12
N VAL A 103 -1.31 23.13 11.03
CA VAL A 103 -1.53 21.71 11.28
C VAL A 103 -1.60 20.95 9.94
N PRO A 104 -0.74 19.95 9.70
CA PRO A 104 -0.75 19.20 8.44
C PRO A 104 -1.96 18.28 8.35
N GLU A 105 -2.76 18.44 7.31
CA GLU A 105 -3.76 17.48 6.88
C GLU A 105 -3.19 16.62 5.74
N VAL A 106 -3.28 15.30 5.88
CA VAL A 106 -2.80 14.34 4.87
C VAL A 106 -3.97 13.54 4.34
N GLU A 107 -4.15 13.56 3.02
CA GLU A 107 -5.15 12.76 2.32
C GLU A 107 -4.46 11.77 1.38
N VAL A 108 -4.69 10.48 1.57
CA VAL A 108 -4.12 9.42 0.73
C VAL A 108 -5.22 8.57 0.13
N THR A 109 -5.25 8.48 -1.20
CA THR A 109 -6.16 7.61 -1.94
C THR A 109 -5.44 6.34 -2.37
N SER A 110 -5.95 5.19 -1.93
CA SER A 110 -5.41 3.87 -2.31
C SER A 110 -5.80 3.51 -3.74
N LYS A 111 -5.11 2.52 -4.34
CA LYS A 111 -5.44 2.03 -5.70
C LYS A 111 -6.88 1.53 -5.88
N PHE A 112 -7.60 1.27 -4.79
CA PHE A 112 -8.99 0.84 -4.82
C PHE A 112 -9.96 1.99 -4.55
N ASN A 113 -9.49 3.24 -4.67
CA ASN A 113 -10.27 4.46 -4.50
C ASN A 113 -10.84 4.62 -3.09
N THR A 114 -10.13 4.09 -2.08
CA THR A 114 -10.39 4.31 -0.67
C THR A 114 -9.50 5.45 -0.19
N THR A 115 -10.09 6.50 0.38
CA THR A 115 -9.36 7.68 0.86
C THR A 115 -9.19 7.62 2.37
N TYR A 116 -7.96 7.90 2.83
CA TYR A 116 -7.57 7.98 4.23
C TYR A 116 -7.11 9.40 4.52
N THR A 117 -7.81 10.07 5.44
CA THR A 117 -7.50 11.43 5.87
C THR A 117 -6.98 11.42 7.29
N PHE A 118 -5.88 12.13 7.54
CA PHE A 118 -5.31 12.34 8.86
C PHE A 118 -5.22 13.84 9.13
N PRO A 119 -5.80 14.34 10.25
CA PRO A 119 -5.55 15.68 10.77
C PRO A 119 -4.22 15.72 11.51
#